data_AF-Q8DT70-F1
#
_entry.id   AF-Q8DT70-F1
#
_cell.length_a   1.000
_cell.length_b   1.000
_cell.length_c   1.000
_cell.angle_alpha   90.00
_cell.angle_beta   90.00
_cell.angle_gamma   90.00
#
_symmetry.space_group_name_H-M   'P 1'
#
loop_
_entity.id
_entity.type
_entity.pdbx_description
1 polymer ?
#
loop_
_entity_poly.entity_id
_entity_poly.type
_entity_poly.pdbx_seq_one_letter_code
_entity_poly.pdbx_strand_id
1 'polypeptide(L)'
;MKNHFTIKGKRDFVVDKIDDEFIGYDRLDLEYYSFDDIGAEILYCISKNFSLDKIIEVIQEEYDVTYDDCKKAIVHFLEETPILHIIYANLIKSDIYLYLKPFREAL
;
A
#
# COMPACT_ATOMS: atom_id res chain seq x y z
N MET A 1 -1.19 8.57 11.26
CA MET A 1 -0.05 7.92 10.60
C MET A 1 1.07 7.46 11.55
N LYS A 2 1.65 6.27 11.31
CA LYS A 2 2.75 5.69 12.10
C LYS A 2 4.12 5.95 11.46
N ASN A 3 5.08 6.46 12.23
CA ASN A 3 6.43 6.77 11.74
C ASN A 3 7.31 5.55 11.44
N HIS A 4 6.89 4.35 11.83
CA HIS A 4 7.61 3.10 11.57
C HIS A 4 6.61 1.95 11.46
N PHE A 5 6.76 1.11 10.45
CA PHE A 5 6.02 -0.15 10.33
C PHE A 5 6.76 -1.17 9.48
N THR A 6 6.31 -2.42 9.55
CA THR A 6 6.85 -3.51 8.74
C THR A 6 5.72 -4.28 8.09
N ILE A 7 5.78 -4.43 6.77
CA ILE A 7 4.94 -5.37 6.03
C ILE A 7 5.62 -6.74 6.09
N LYS A 8 5.00 -7.68 6.82
CA LYS A 8 5.50 -9.04 6.96
C LYS A 8 5.17 -9.86 5.71
N GLY A 9 6.17 -10.54 5.16
CA GLY A 9 6.04 -11.34 3.95
C GLY A 9 7.14 -12.38 3.82
N LYS A 10 7.35 -12.89 2.60
CA LYS A 10 8.54 -13.72 2.29
C LYS A 10 9.84 -12.95 2.55
N ARG A 11 9.78 -11.63 2.35
CA ARG A 11 10.78 -10.64 2.70
C ARG A 11 10.05 -9.59 3.53
N ASP A 12 10.60 -9.22 4.68
CA ASP A 12 10.04 -8.13 5.47
C ASP A 12 10.38 -6.81 4.80
N PHE A 13 9.37 -5.98 4.54
CA PHE A 13 9.54 -4.62 4.02
C PHE A 13 9.35 -3.62 5.15
N VAL A 14 10.42 -2.92 5.51
CA VAL A 14 10.41 -1.94 6.60
C VAL A 14 10.24 -0.55 5.99
N VAL A 15 9.35 0.24 6.59
CA VAL A 15 9.11 1.63 6.21
C VAL A 15 9.32 2.51 7.44
N ASP A 16 10.15 3.54 7.27
CA ASP A 16 10.51 4.52 8.29
C ASP A 16 10.20 5.94 7.79
N LYS A 17 9.67 6.81 8.65
CA LYS A 17 9.57 8.24 8.37
C LYS A 17 10.92 8.90 8.62
N ILE A 18 11.47 9.53 7.60
CA ILE A 18 12.71 10.31 7.66
C ILE A 18 12.38 11.71 7.16
N ASP A 19 12.51 12.71 8.04
CA ASP A 19 12.03 14.07 7.80
C ASP A 19 10.55 14.09 7.34
N ASP A 20 10.28 14.56 6.13
CA ASP A 20 8.93 14.67 5.55
C ASP A 20 8.59 13.53 4.57
N GLU A 21 9.44 12.50 4.47
CA GLU A 21 9.23 11.37 3.56
C GLU A 21 9.16 10.03 4.29
N PHE A 22 8.45 9.06 3.71
CA PHE A 22 8.47 7.67 4.16
C PHE A 22 9.39 6.85 3.26
N ILE A 23 10.42 6.26 3.85
CA ILE A 23 11.43 5.49 3.14
C ILE A 23 11.25 4.01 3.45
N GLY A 24 10.96 3.24 2.40
CA GLY A 24 10.99 1.78 2.42
C GLY A 24 12.31 1.24 1.88
N TYR A 25 12.85 0.19 2.48
CA TYR A 25 14.11 -0.44 2.06
C TYR A 25 13.93 -1.91 1.71
N ASP A 26 14.23 -2.30 0.47
CA ASP A 26 14.40 -3.70 0.09
C ASP A 26 15.86 -4.11 0.27
N ARG A 27 16.09 -4.98 1.26
CA ARG A 27 17.42 -5.49 1.62
C ARG A 27 18.07 -6.37 0.55
N LEU A 28 17.28 -6.94 -0.35
CA LEU A 28 17.77 -7.92 -1.32
C LEU A 28 18.13 -7.27 -2.64
N ASP A 29 17.32 -6.30 -3.06
CA ASP A 29 17.58 -5.53 -4.29
C ASP A 29 18.46 -4.30 -3.99
N LEU A 30 18.70 -4.00 -2.70
CA LEU A 30 19.47 -2.86 -2.19
C LEU A 30 18.90 -1.51 -2.65
N GLU A 31 17.58 -1.46 -2.82
CA GLU A 31 16.85 -0.29 -3.30
C GLU A 31 16.07 0.40 -2.17
N TYR A 32 15.98 1.73 -2.29
CA TYR A 32 15.14 2.57 -1.44
C TYR A 32 13.96 3.09 -2.25
N TYR A 33 12.79 3.13 -1.61
CA TYR A 33 11.56 3.65 -2.19
C TYR A 33 11.03 4.74 -1.28
N SER A 34 10.72 5.92 -1.85
CA SER A 34 10.05 6.99 -1.12
C SER A 34 8.55 6.94 -1.37
N PHE A 35 7.79 7.25 -0.33
CA PHE A 35 6.34 7.36 -0.35
C PHE A 35 5.93 8.69 0.29
N ASP A 36 4.90 9.29 -0.26
CA ASP A 36 4.19 10.39 0.39
C ASP A 36 3.33 9.85 1.55
N ASP A 37 2.71 10.78 2.29
CA ASP A 37 1.88 10.45 3.45
C ASP A 37 0.74 9.48 3.08
N ILE A 38 0.09 9.67 1.93
CA ILE A 38 -1.03 8.82 1.48
C ILE A 38 -0.55 7.42 1.11
N GLY A 39 0.52 7.31 0.32
CA GLY A 39 1.13 6.04 -0.05
C GLY A 39 1.61 5.27 1.17
N ALA A 40 2.21 5.95 2.14
CA ALA A 40 2.62 5.35 3.41
C ALA A 40 1.44 4.84 4.24
N GLU A 41 0.34 5.59 4.30
CA GLU A 41 -0.87 5.15 5.03
C GLU A 41 -1.54 3.94 4.35
N ILE A 42 -1.58 3.89 3.01
CA ILE A 42 -2.02 2.70 2.25
C ILE A 42 -1.15 1.49 2.62
N LEU A 43 0.18 1.64 2.58
CA LEU A 43 1.12 0.58 2.92
C LEU A 43 1.01 0.16 4.40
N TYR A 44 0.76 1.10 5.30
CA TYR A 44 0.50 0.81 6.70
C TYR A 44 -0.76 -0.04 6.86
N CYS A 45 -1.85 0.29 6.17
CA CYS A 45 -3.07 -0.52 6.20
C CYS A 45 -2.85 -1.93 5.64
N ILE A 46 -2.06 -2.06 4.57
CA ILE A 46 -1.65 -3.36 4.01
C ILE A 46 -0.84 -4.16 5.03
N SER A 47 0.04 -3.51 5.82
CA SER A 47 0.77 -4.15 6.91
C SER A 47 -0.15 -4.77 7.99
N LYS A 48 -1.37 -4.24 8.11
CA LYS A 48 -2.42 -4.72 9.01
C LYS A 48 -3.36 -5.75 8.39
N ASN A 49 -3.17 -6.10 7.12
CA ASN A 49 -4.05 -6.97 6.34
C ASN A 49 -5.50 -6.43 6.26
N PHE A 50 -5.64 -5.10 6.16
CA PHE A 50 -6.97 -4.51 5.94
C PHE A 50 -7.49 -4.85 4.54
N SER A 51 -8.82 -5.01 4.43
CA SER A 51 -9.49 -5.11 3.13
C SER A 51 -9.47 -3.77 2.41
N LEU A 52 -9.65 -3.77 1.08
CA LEU A 52 -9.67 -2.54 0.28
C LEU A 52 -10.69 -1.52 0.82
N ASP A 53 -11.90 -1.98 1.18
CA ASP A 53 -12.94 -1.12 1.76
C ASP A 53 -12.49 -0.46 3.07
N LYS A 54 -11.76 -1.19 3.92
CA LYS A 54 -11.25 -0.62 5.17
C LYS A 54 -10.12 0.38 4.94
N ILE A 55 -9.27 0.16 3.92
CA ILE A 55 -8.26 1.16 3.52
C ILE A 55 -8.97 2.44 3.04
N ILE A 56 -9.99 2.30 2.20
CA ILE A 56 -10.76 3.44 1.70
C ILE A 56 -11.42 4.21 2.86
N GLU A 57 -12.05 3.51 3.79
CA GLU A 57 -12.64 4.12 4.99
C GLU A 57 -11.62 4.96 5.78
N VAL A 58 -10.42 4.41 6.04
CA VAL A 58 -9.35 5.12 6.75
C VAL A 58 -8.91 6.37 6.01
N ILE A 59 -8.75 6.31 4.68
CA ILE A 59 -8.34 7.47 3.89
C ILE A 59 -9.47 8.52 3.86
N GLN A 60 -10.73 8.12 3.72
CA GLN A 60 -11.87 9.06 3.68
C GLN A 60 -12.13 9.74 5.03
N GLU A 61 -11.70 9.15 6.16
CA GLU A 61 -11.77 9.79 7.48
C GLU A 61 -10.85 11.02 7.57
N GLU A 62 -9.72 11.01 6.84
CA GLU A 62 -8.73 12.08 6.87
C GLU A 62 -8.85 13.05 5.67
N TYR A 63 -9.36 12.57 4.52
CA TYR A 63 -9.39 13.30 3.27
C TYR A 63 -10.80 13.37 2.66
N ASP A 64 -11.20 14.54 2.16
CA ASP A 64 -12.47 14.74 1.45
C ASP A 64 -12.39 14.20 0.02
N VAL A 65 -12.57 12.88 -0.12
CA VAL A 65 -12.53 12.15 -1.38
C VAL A 65 -13.70 11.16 -1.47
N THR A 66 -14.24 10.95 -2.67
CA THR A 66 -15.30 9.97 -2.88
C THR A 66 -14.76 8.54 -2.79
N TYR A 67 -15.63 7.57 -2.49
CA TYR A 67 -15.23 6.16 -2.39
C TYR A 67 -14.62 5.67 -3.72
N ASP A 68 -15.25 6.00 -4.85
CA ASP A 68 -14.82 5.55 -6.17
C ASP A 68 -13.48 6.17 -6.60
N ASP A 69 -13.27 7.46 -6.32
CA ASP A 69 -12.01 8.12 -6.63
C ASP A 69 -10.87 7.62 -5.74
N CYS A 70 -11.15 7.41 -4.45
CA CYS A 70 -10.21 6.80 -3.51
C CYS A 70 -9.82 5.39 -3.95
N LYS A 71 -10.80 4.56 -4.30
CA LYS A 71 -10.58 3.21 -4.82
C LYS A 71 -9.69 3.21 -6.07
N LYS A 72 -9.99 4.07 -7.04
CA LYS A 72 -9.18 4.21 -8.26
C LYS A 72 -7.74 4.64 -7.95
N ALA A 73 -7.57 5.60 -7.05
CA ALA A 73 -6.25 6.08 -6.64
C ALA A 73 -5.43 4.98 -5.94
N ILE A 74 -6.03 4.23 -5.02
CA ILE A 74 -5.37 3.10 -4.32
C ILE A 74 -4.99 2.01 -5.32
N VAL A 75 -5.92 1.62 -6.21
CA VAL A 75 -5.62 0.61 -7.24
C VAL A 75 -4.51 1.07 -8.17
N HIS A 76 -4.54 2.33 -8.62
CA HIS A 76 -3.49 2.89 -9.46
C HIS A 76 -2.13 2.91 -8.75
N PHE A 77 -2.09 3.34 -7.50
CA PHE A 77 -0.87 3.29 -6.67
C PHE A 77 -0.31 1.87 -6.59
N LEU A 78 -1.16 0.86 -6.34
CA LEU A 78 -0.73 -0.54 -6.26
C LEU A 78 -0.27 -1.13 -7.60
N GLU A 79 -0.83 -0.68 -8.72
CA GLU A 79 -0.42 -1.14 -10.06
C GLU A 79 0.90 -0.52 -10.51
N GLU A 80 1.18 0.72 -10.11
CA GLU A 80 2.38 1.46 -10.53
C GLU A 80 3.54 1.36 -9.53
N THR A 81 3.28 0.93 -8.28
CA THR A 81 4.33 0.88 -7.27
C THR A 81 5.38 -0.20 -7.59
N PRO A 82 6.69 0.13 -7.54
CA PRO A 82 7.76 -0.83 -7.86
C PRO A 82 7.83 -1.99 -6.86
N ILE A 83 7.25 -1.81 -5.67
CA ILE A 83 7.26 -2.79 -4.58
C ILE A 83 6.09 -3.77 -4.62
N LEU A 84 5.26 -3.78 -5.67
CA LEU A 84 4.10 -4.67 -5.78
C LEU A 84 4.49 -6.14 -5.54
N HIS A 85 5.62 -6.56 -6.09
CA HIS A 85 6.16 -7.91 -5.95
C HIS A 85 6.57 -8.27 -4.50
N ILE A 86 6.89 -7.27 -3.68
CA ILE A 86 7.25 -7.42 -2.26
C ILE A 86 5.99 -7.63 -1.41
N ILE A 87 4.97 -6.81 -1.65
CA ILE A 87 3.73 -6.79 -0.85
C ILE A 87 2.64 -7.74 -1.37
N TYR A 88 2.88 -8.42 -2.50
CA TYR A 88 1.87 -9.23 -3.17
C TYR A 88 1.22 -10.30 -2.28
N ALA A 89 2.00 -10.92 -1.40
CA ALA A 89 1.49 -11.92 -0.46
C ALA A 89 0.48 -11.34 0.54
N ASN A 90 0.62 -10.06 0.89
CA ASN A 90 -0.32 -9.35 1.75
C ASN A 90 -1.61 -9.04 0.99
N LEU A 91 -1.49 -8.64 -0.28
CA LEU A 91 -2.65 -8.38 -1.14
C LEU A 91 -3.49 -9.64 -1.42
N ILE A 92 -2.86 -10.82 -1.48
CA ILE A 92 -3.56 -12.11 -1.53
C ILE A 92 -4.35 -12.36 -0.26
N LYS A 93 -3.76 -12.09 0.92
CA LYS A 93 -4.42 -12.34 2.22
C LYS A 93 -5.63 -11.46 2.47
N SER A 94 -5.68 -10.29 1.85
CA SER A 94 -6.77 -9.32 1.99
C SER A 94 -7.69 -9.23 0.76
N ASP A 95 -7.54 -10.16 -0.19
CA ASP A 95 -8.28 -10.21 -1.47
C ASP A 95 -8.13 -8.95 -2.35
N ILE A 96 -7.22 -8.03 -2.01
CA ILE A 96 -6.98 -6.79 -2.77
C ILE A 96 -6.45 -7.11 -4.18
N TYR A 97 -5.72 -8.22 -4.34
CA TYR A 97 -5.19 -8.62 -5.64
C TYR A 97 -6.28 -8.82 -6.70
N LEU A 98 -7.53 -9.12 -6.31
CA LEU A 98 -8.67 -9.25 -7.21
C LEU A 98 -9.03 -7.94 -7.92
N TYR A 99 -8.55 -6.79 -7.42
CA TYR A 99 -8.77 -5.48 -8.05
C TYR A 99 -7.62 -5.03 -8.95
N LEU A 100 -6.54 -5.82 -9.04
CA LEU A 100 -5.34 -5.50 -9.82
C LEU A 100 -5.27 -6.34 -11.10
N LYS A 101 -4.61 -5.83 -12.15
CA LYS A 101 -4.28 -6.64 -13.34
C LYS A 101 -3.40 -7.84 -12.96
N PRO A 102 -3.56 -9.01 -13.62
CA PRO A 102 -4.59 -9.34 -14.61
C PRO A 102 -5.90 -9.90 -14.00
N PHE A 103 -6.06 -9.86 -12.68
CA PHE A 103 -7.15 -10.54 -11.97
C PHE A 103 -8.46 -9.76 -11.96
N ARG A 104 -8.39 -8.43 -12.02
CA ARG A 104 -9.60 -7.59 -12.08
C ARG A 104 -10.41 -7.91 -13.32
N GLU A 105 -11.71 -8.09 -13.12
CA GLU A 105 -12.66 -8.06 -14.23
C GLU A 105 -12.52 -6.70 -14.95
N ALA A 106 -12.68 -6.70 -16.28
CA ALA A 106 -12.62 -5.46 -17.04
C ALA A 106 -13.70 -4.51 -16.49
N LEU A 107 -13.26 -3.42 -15.86
CA LEU A 107 -14.12 -2.33 -15.38
C LEU A 107 -14.94 -1.73 -16.53
#